data_AF-A0A8T5MQY6-F1
#
_entry.id   AF-A0A8T5MQY6-F1
#
_cell.length_a   1.000
_cell.length_b   1.000
_cell.length_c   1.000
_cell.angle_alpha   90.00
_cell.angle_beta   90.00
_cell.angle_gamma   90.00
#
_symmetry.space_group_name_H-M   'P 1'
#
loop_
_entity.id
_entity.type
_entity.pdbx_description
1 polymer ?
#
loop_
_entity_poly.entity_id
_entity_poly.type
_entity_poly.pdbx_seq_one_letter_code
_entity_poly.pdbx_strand_id
1 'polypeptide(L)'
;MVTSEYLKKRLISHKKLAQERTIFANERNTLAYIRTGFGAFALGLALIKLFEENISYVYAGYGAATIGIAMIILGLVYYPIRKKRILAH
;
A
#
# COMPACT_ATOMS: atom_id res chain seq x y z
N MET A 1 -8.22 36.07 -29.67
CA MET A 1 -8.83 35.71 -28.36
C MET A 1 -9.08 34.20 -28.23
N VAL A 2 -9.62 33.53 -29.25
CA VAL A 2 -9.97 32.09 -29.26
C VAL A 2 -8.80 31.14 -28.91
N THR A 3 -7.60 31.36 -29.47
CA THR A 3 -6.42 30.49 -29.26
C THR A 3 -6.01 30.33 -27.78
N SER A 4 -6.21 31.37 -26.97
CA SER A 4 -5.87 31.35 -25.54
C SER A 4 -6.78 30.42 -24.74
N GLU A 5 -8.04 30.29 -25.13
CA GLU A 5 -9.02 29.48 -24.41
C GLU A 5 -8.81 27.97 -24.67
N TYR A 6 -8.49 27.62 -25.92
CA TYR A 6 -8.14 26.26 -26.33
C TYR A 6 -6.88 25.75 -25.62
N LEU A 7 -5.84 26.58 -25.53
CA LEU A 7 -4.61 26.27 -24.78
C LEU A 7 -4.91 26.03 -23.29
N LYS A 8 -5.74 26.87 -22.68
CA LYS A 8 -6.14 26.74 -21.28
C LYS A 8 -6.88 25.42 -21.03
N LYS A 9 -7.83 25.05 -21.90
CA LYS A 9 -8.60 23.81 -21.79
C LYS A 9 -7.71 22.56 -21.94
N ARG A 10 -6.74 22.60 -22.86
CA ARG A 10 -5.75 21.53 -23.06
C ARG A 10 -4.79 21.40 -21.87
N LEU A 11 -4.34 22.50 -21.29
CA LEU A 11 -3.51 22.48 -20.08
C LEU A 11 -4.26 21.91 -18.87
N ILE A 12 -5.56 22.23 -18.72
CA ILE A 12 -6.41 21.68 -17.65
C ILE A 12 -6.56 20.16 -17.82
N SER A 13 -6.82 19.67 -19.04
CA SER A 13 -6.96 18.23 -19.28
C SER A 13 -5.66 17.46 -19.04
N HIS A 14 -4.52 17.98 -19.49
CA HIS A 14 -3.21 17.37 -19.23
C HIS A 14 -2.84 17.36 -17.74
N LYS A 15 -3.14 18.44 -17.01
CA LYS A 15 -2.94 18.48 -15.55
C LYS A 15 -3.77 17.41 -14.83
N LYS A 16 -5.04 17.24 -15.21
CA LYS A 16 -5.91 16.22 -14.63
C LYS A 16 -5.38 14.80 -14.89
N LEU A 17 -5.00 14.52 -16.14
CA LEU A 17 -4.43 13.22 -16.52
C LEU A 17 -3.10 12.93 -15.80
N ALA A 18 -2.27 13.95 -15.57
CA ALA A 18 -1.04 13.83 -14.80
C ALA A 18 -1.33 13.53 -13.32
N GLN A 19 -2.31 14.21 -12.71
CA GLN A 19 -2.73 13.95 -11.33
C GLN A 19 -3.29 12.54 -11.16
N GLU A 20 -4.14 12.07 -12.07
CA GLU A 20 -4.68 10.71 -12.04
C GLU A 20 -3.57 9.65 -12.10
N ARG A 21 -2.55 9.85 -12.94
CA ARG A 21 -1.38 8.96 -13.00
C ARG A 21 -0.59 8.94 -11.69
N THR A 22 -0.42 10.10 -11.04
CA THR A 22 0.24 10.19 -9.73
C THR A 22 -0.57 9.46 -8.65
N ILE A 23 -1.89 9.58 -8.67
CA ILE A 23 -2.78 8.87 -7.74
C ILE A 23 -2.64 7.37 -7.97
N PHE A 24 -2.82 6.88 -9.20
CA PHE A 24 -2.69 5.46 -9.54
C PHE A 24 -1.33 4.86 -9.15
N ALA A 25 -0.23 5.60 -9.33
CA ALA A 25 1.10 5.17 -8.91
C ALA A 25 1.21 5.00 -7.38
N ASN A 26 0.59 5.89 -6.60
CA ASN A 26 0.54 5.78 -5.14
C ASN A 26 -0.34 4.62 -4.66
N GLU A 27 -1.47 4.37 -5.34
CA GLU A 27 -2.32 3.21 -5.05
C GLU A 27 -1.55 1.90 -5.28
N ARG A 28 -0.76 1.82 -6.36
CA ARG A 28 0.11 0.67 -6.63
C ARG A 28 1.11 0.40 -5.52
N ASN A 29 1.79 1.44 -5.04
CA ASN A 29 2.75 1.28 -3.93
C ASN A 29 2.06 0.79 -2.66
N THR A 30 0.85 1.26 -2.40
CA THR A 30 0.13 0.84 -1.20
C THR A 30 -0.39 -0.59 -1.30
N LEU A 31 -0.91 -0.98 -2.46
CA LEU A 31 -1.28 -2.37 -2.73
C LEU A 31 -0.07 -3.31 -2.66
N ALA A 32 1.13 -2.83 -3.05
CA ALA A 32 2.37 -3.59 -2.88
C ALA A 32 2.70 -3.82 -1.39
N TYR A 33 2.57 -2.81 -0.53
CA TYR A 33 2.76 -2.97 0.92
C TYR A 33 1.78 -3.98 1.54
N ILE A 34 0.50 -3.90 1.15
CA ILE A 34 -0.53 -4.85 1.60
C ILE A 34 -0.16 -6.27 1.17
N ARG A 35 0.23 -6.46 -0.11
CA ARG A 35 0.65 -7.76 -0.65
C ARG A 35 1.85 -8.33 0.09
N THR A 36 2.88 -7.53 0.35
CA THR A 36 4.06 -7.98 1.10
C THR A 36 3.72 -8.30 2.56
N GLY A 37 2.83 -7.54 3.18
CA GLY A 37 2.34 -7.82 4.54
C GLY A 37 1.59 -9.15 4.62
N PHE A 38 0.70 -9.43 3.67
CA PHE A 38 0.02 -10.72 3.57
C PHE A 38 1.00 -11.88 3.32
N GLY A 39 2.01 -11.69 2.47
CA GLY A 39 3.06 -12.68 2.23
C GLY A 39 3.85 -13.02 3.50
N ALA A 40 4.27 -12.00 4.26
CA ALA A 40 4.95 -12.18 5.54
C ALA A 40 4.07 -12.88 6.58
N PHE A 41 2.79 -12.51 6.66
CA PHE A 41 1.81 -13.16 7.55
C PHE A 41 1.59 -14.63 7.20
N ALA A 42 1.39 -14.94 5.92
CA ALA A 42 1.23 -16.32 5.44
C ALA A 42 2.49 -17.17 5.71
N LEU A 43 3.68 -16.59 5.52
CA LEU A 43 4.95 -17.24 5.87
C LEU A 43 5.07 -17.52 7.38
N GLY A 44 4.67 -16.57 8.23
CA GLY A 44 4.64 -16.75 9.68
C GLY A 44 3.70 -17.89 10.10
N LEU A 45 2.49 -17.93 9.54
CA LEU A 45 1.55 -19.03 9.77
C LEU A 45 2.08 -20.38 9.25
N ALA A 46 2.73 -20.38 8.08
CA ALA A 46 3.33 -21.59 7.53
C ALA A 46 4.48 -22.11 8.41
N LEU A 47 5.32 -21.23 8.95
CA LEU A 47 6.37 -21.59 9.91
C LEU A 47 5.79 -22.21 11.19
N ILE A 48 4.71 -21.64 11.74
CA ILE A 48 4.05 -22.19 12.93
C ILE A 48 3.50 -23.60 12.64
N LYS A 49 2.81 -23.77 11.50
CA LYS A 49 2.19 -25.05 11.12
C LYS A 49 3.18 -26.11 10.66
N LEU A 50 4.32 -25.73 10.10
CA LEU A 50 5.29 -26.70 9.57
C LEU A 50 6.24 -27.22 10.66
N PHE A 51 6.45 -26.45 11.72
CA PHE A 51 7.42 -26.77 12.78
C PHE A 51 6.78 -26.88 14.17
N GLU A 52 5.56 -27.42 14.23
CA GLU A 52 4.75 -27.57 15.45
C GLU A 52 5.48 -28.37 16.55
N GLU A 53 6.28 -29.37 16.16
CA GLU A 53 7.02 -30.24 17.08
C GLU A 53 8.22 -29.55 17.75
N ASN A 54 8.73 -28.45 17.18
CA ASN A 54 9.89 -27.76 17.73
C ASN A 54 9.48 -26.42 18.35
N ILE A 55 9.34 -26.42 19.68
CA ILE A 55 8.97 -25.24 20.49
C ILE A 55 9.75 -23.97 20.11
N SER A 56 11.06 -24.08 19.80
CA SER A 56 11.87 -22.92 19.41
C SER A 56 11.43 -22.26 18.10
N TYR A 57 10.95 -23.04 17.13
CA TYR A 57 10.44 -22.53 15.86
C TYR A 57 9.01 -22.01 15.97
N VAL A 58 8.21 -22.55 16.89
CA VAL A 58 6.86 -22.05 17.20
C VAL A 58 6.91 -20.61 17.76
N TYR A 59 7.84 -20.32 18.67
CA TYR A 59 8.05 -18.95 19.18
C TYR A 59 8.53 -17.98 18.09
N ALA A 60 9.45 -18.42 17.22
CA ALA A 60 9.89 -17.63 16.07
C ALA A 60 8.73 -17.36 15.09
N GLY A 61 7.89 -18.36 14.85
CA GLY A 61 6.68 -18.25 14.03
C GLY A 61 5.66 -17.27 14.61
N TYR A 62 5.44 -17.29 15.92
CA TYR A 62 4.62 -16.29 16.60
C TYR A 62 5.15 -14.87 16.38
N GLY A 63 6.47 -14.65 16.58
CA GLY A 63 7.10 -13.36 16.32
C GLY A 63 6.96 -12.90 14.87
N ALA A 64 7.15 -13.79 13.90
CA ALA A 64 6.94 -13.52 12.48
C ALA A 64 5.48 -13.19 12.16
N ALA A 65 4.52 -13.89 12.77
CA ALA A 65 3.10 -13.62 12.62
C ALA A 65 2.71 -12.24 13.19
N THR A 66 3.23 -11.84 14.35
CA THR A 66 2.97 -10.51 14.92
C THR A 66 3.55 -9.40 14.06
N ILE A 67 4.77 -9.58 13.52
CA ILE A 67 5.38 -8.63 12.59
C ILE A 67 4.56 -8.54 11.29
N GLY A 68 4.10 -9.67 10.76
CA GLY A 68 3.22 -9.71 9.59
C GLY A 68 1.91 -8.95 9.81
N ILE A 69 1.26 -9.16 10.95
CA ILE A 69 0.05 -8.41 11.35
C ILE A 69 0.36 -6.91 11.48
N ALA A 70 1.46 -6.54 12.13
CA ALA A 70 1.85 -5.14 12.28
C ALA A 70 2.09 -4.48 10.91
N MET A 71 2.73 -5.18 9.96
CA MET A 71 2.92 -4.68 8.59
C MET A 71 1.60 -4.54 7.82
N ILE A 72 0.65 -5.47 7.99
CA ILE A 72 -0.68 -5.37 7.39
C ILE A 72 -1.44 -4.16 7.96
N ILE A 73 -1.42 -3.97 9.28
CA ILE A 73 -2.05 -2.83 9.94
C ILE A 73 -1.41 -1.52 9.49
N LEU A 74 -0.07 -1.44 9.44
CA LEU A 74 0.62 -0.27 8.90
C LEU A 74 0.22 0.01 7.45
N GLY A 75 0.15 -1.01 6.59
CA GLY A 75 -0.29 -0.85 5.21
C GLY A 75 -1.73 -0.35 5.07
N LEU A 76 -2.64 -0.85 5.91
CA LEU A 76 -4.06 -0.46 5.92
C LEU A 76 -4.31 0.91 6.54
N VAL A 77 -3.61 1.28 7.61
CA VAL A 77 -3.78 2.55 8.34
C VAL A 77 -3.08 3.69 7.64
N TYR A 78 -1.90 3.46 7.06
CA TYR A 78 -1.12 4.52 6.42
C TYR A 78 -1.69 4.95 5.06
N TYR A 79 -2.43 4.06 4.38
CA TYR A 79 -3.09 4.33 3.10
C TYR A 79 -4.13 5.47 3.13
N PRO A 80 -5.15 5.45 4.02
CA PRO A 80 -6.16 6.50 4.07
C PRO A 80 -5.60 7.83 4.60
N ILE A 81 -4.59 7.80 5.48
CA ILE A 81 -3.98 9.00 6.06
C ILE A 81 -3.23 9.79 4.98
N ARG A 82 -2.52 9.12 4.06
CA ARG A 82 -1.85 9.79 2.93
C ARG A 82 -2.82 10.27 1.86
N LYS A 83 -3.92 9.55 1.61
CA LYS A 83 -4.95 9.93 0.65
C LYS A 83 -5.64 11.25 1.03
N LYS A 84 -5.90 11.49 2.33
CA LYS A 84 -6.54 12.72 2.81
C LYS A 84 -5.69 13.98 2.64
N ARG A 85 -4.36 13.90 2.71
CA ARG A 85 -3.48 15.09 2.54
C ARG A 85 -3.40 15.62 1.11
N ILE A 86 -3.73 14.81 0.11
CA ILE A 86 -3.64 15.21 -1.30
C ILE A 86 -4.95 15.82 -1.80
N LEU A 87 -6.10 15.45 -1.21
CA LEU A 87 -7.40 16.05 -1.53
C LEU A 87 -7.68 17.37 -0.80
N ALA A 88 -6.84 17.75 0.16
CA ALA A 88 -6.99 18.99 0.94
C ALA A 88 -6.26 20.21 0.31
N HIS A 89 -5.58 20.04 -0.84
CA HIS A 89 -4.89 21.11 -1.57
C HIS A 89 -5.21 21.09 -3.06
#